data_AF-A0A7J7JVS9-F1
#
_entry.id   AF-A0A7J7JVS9-F1
#
_cell.length_a   1.000
_cell.length_b   1.000
_cell.length_c   1.000
_cell.angle_alpha   90.00
_cell.angle_beta   90.00
_cell.angle_gamma   90.00
#
_symmetry.space_group_name_H-M   'P 1'
#
loop_
_entity.id
_entity.type
_entity.pdbx_description
1 polymer ?
#
loop_
_entity_poly.entity_id
_entity_poly.type
_entity_poly.pdbx_seq_one_letter_code
_entity_poly.pdbx_strand_id
1 'polypeptide(L)'
;MIMYSYRKMSGMEMPQITIFPSSAKSELPSFDPDSLTVLAYSKFGNAKLDLKTENFGRFKFLGNTGPIPSLVEASKTSEDVDSIIDALRELKFGTDFHLSQKLCADTLAFLEMMKYKLRPAVMHTFWLEEVNYSELTREMYATCFSLPSSIFYPRWRRLAAIDYVYTSEGGNMDCIDQNDVEHKVGIANLQASVMR
;
A
#
# COMPACT_ATOMS: atom_id res chain seq x y z
N MET A 1 28.19 -17.00 11.88
CA MET A 1 26.99 -17.18 12.72
C MET A 1 26.68 -15.84 13.37
N ILE A 2 25.89 -14.99 12.71
CA ILE A 2 25.58 -13.65 13.20
C ILE A 2 24.43 -13.79 14.19
N MET A 3 24.76 -13.80 15.47
CA MET A 3 23.81 -13.81 16.58
C MET A 3 23.26 -12.39 16.74
N TYR A 4 22.13 -12.07 16.10
CA TYR A 4 21.40 -10.86 16.47
C TYR A 4 20.80 -11.06 17.87
N SER A 5 21.33 -10.27 18.79
CA SER A 5 20.96 -10.18 20.20
C SER A 5 19.46 -9.99 20.37
N TYR A 6 18.77 -11.00 20.87
CA TYR A 6 17.38 -10.94 21.31
C TYR A 6 17.26 -10.00 22.51
N ARG A 7 16.98 -8.70 22.27
CA ARG A 7 16.59 -7.81 23.36
C ARG A 7 15.17 -8.15 23.78
N LYS A 8 15.05 -8.72 24.98
CA LYS A 8 13.78 -8.97 25.67
C LYS A 8 13.04 -7.63 25.83
N MET A 9 11.95 -7.45 25.07
CA MET A 9 11.02 -6.31 25.21
C MET A 9 10.19 -6.48 26.49
N SER A 10 10.81 -6.47 27.68
CA SER A 10 10.11 -6.80 28.93
C SER A 10 9.33 -5.64 29.56
N GLY A 11 8.80 -4.71 28.74
CA GLY A 11 8.04 -3.57 29.29
C GLY A 11 7.50 -2.54 28.28
N MET A 12 7.61 -2.78 26.97
CA MET A 12 7.02 -1.92 25.94
C MET A 12 5.99 -2.77 25.19
N GLU A 13 4.77 -2.26 25.02
CA GLU A 13 3.74 -2.94 24.24
C GLU A 13 4.27 -3.24 22.84
N MET A 14 4.00 -4.45 22.33
CA MET A 14 4.49 -4.83 21.01
C MET A 14 3.92 -3.88 19.95
N PRO A 15 4.72 -3.40 18.99
CA PRO A 15 4.21 -2.52 17.96
C PRO A 15 3.15 -3.26 17.15
N GLN A 16 1.99 -2.63 17.00
CA GLN A 16 0.88 -3.20 16.25
C GLN A 16 0.92 -2.64 14.83
N ILE A 17 1.02 -3.54 13.86
CA ILE A 17 0.94 -3.16 12.46
C ILE A 17 -0.41 -3.58 11.92
N THR A 18 -1.12 -2.61 11.38
CA THR A 18 -2.31 -2.81 10.58
C THR A 18 -1.92 -2.88 9.11
N ILE A 19 -2.17 -4.03 8.50
CA ILE A 19 -1.91 -4.26 7.07
C ILE A 19 -3.21 -4.54 6.31
N PHE A 20 -3.16 -4.31 5.01
CA PHE A 20 -4.21 -4.75 4.12
C PHE A 20 -4.30 -6.30 4.11
N PRO A 21 -5.50 -6.90 4.22
CA PRO A 21 -5.71 -8.35 4.25
C PRO A 21 -5.21 -9.05 2.99
N SER A 22 -4.85 -10.31 3.14
CA SER A 22 -4.72 -11.22 2.01
C SER A 22 -6.10 -11.65 1.51
N SER A 23 -6.19 -11.91 0.20
CA SER A 23 -7.36 -12.57 -0.39
C SER A 23 -7.10 -14.07 -0.46
N ALA A 24 -8.15 -14.87 -0.26
CA ALA A 24 -8.08 -16.33 -0.29
C ALA A 24 -7.53 -16.92 -1.61
N LYS A 25 -7.51 -16.15 -2.70
CA LYS A 25 -7.02 -16.57 -4.02
C LYS A 25 -5.50 -16.39 -4.19
N SER A 26 -4.83 -15.62 -3.33
CA SER A 26 -3.39 -15.34 -3.44
C SER A 26 -2.58 -15.96 -2.31
N GLU A 27 -1.41 -16.46 -2.65
CA GLU A 27 -0.40 -16.93 -1.69
C GLU A 27 0.36 -15.78 -1.01
N LEU A 28 0.12 -14.54 -1.44
CA LEU A 28 0.75 -13.36 -0.85
C LEU A 28 0.11 -12.99 0.49
N PRO A 29 0.90 -12.51 1.47
CA PRO A 29 0.37 -12.09 2.76
C PRO A 29 -0.46 -10.80 2.69
N SER A 30 -0.31 -10.00 1.64
CA SER A 30 -1.14 -8.84 1.33
C SER A 30 -1.06 -8.54 -0.17
N PHE A 31 -2.13 -8.01 -0.76
CA PHE A 31 -2.15 -7.58 -2.16
C PHE A 31 -1.71 -6.12 -2.35
N ASP A 32 -1.73 -5.32 -1.28
CA ASP A 32 -1.33 -3.92 -1.33
C ASP A 32 0.21 -3.79 -1.28
N PRO A 33 0.84 -3.08 -2.23
CA PRO A 33 2.31 -3.03 -2.33
C PRO A 33 2.96 -2.34 -1.13
N ASP A 34 2.30 -1.33 -0.57
CA ASP A 34 2.78 -0.56 0.56
C ASP A 34 2.75 -1.42 1.84
N SER A 35 1.64 -2.14 2.05
CA SER A 35 1.52 -3.15 3.13
C SER A 35 2.54 -4.28 3.00
N LEU A 36 2.78 -4.77 1.78
CA LEU A 36 3.76 -5.84 1.53
C LEU A 36 5.20 -5.37 1.80
N THR A 37 5.51 -4.11 1.48
CA THR A 37 6.82 -3.50 1.73
C THR A 37 7.12 -3.45 3.22
N VAL A 38 6.18 -2.96 4.03
CA VAL A 38 6.30 -2.91 5.49
C VAL A 38 6.47 -4.32 6.08
N LEU A 39 5.69 -5.30 5.61
CA LEU A 39 5.78 -6.67 6.08
C LEU A 39 7.12 -7.33 5.69
N ALA A 40 7.59 -7.11 4.46
CA ALA A 40 8.87 -7.63 4.00
C ALA A 40 10.02 -7.03 4.82
N TYR A 41 10.02 -5.71 4.99
CA TYR A 41 11.00 -4.99 5.81
C TYR A 41 11.05 -5.54 7.24
N SER A 42 9.88 -5.71 7.84
CA SER A 42 9.71 -6.30 9.17
C SER A 42 10.26 -7.72 9.29
N LYS A 43 9.99 -8.57 8.29
CA LYS A 43 10.49 -9.95 8.25
C LYS A 43 12.01 -10.00 8.09
N PHE A 44 12.58 -9.16 7.22
CA PHE A 44 14.03 -9.09 7.03
C PHE A 44 14.76 -8.50 8.25
N GLY A 45 14.14 -7.55 8.94
CA GLY A 45 14.62 -7.01 10.23
C GLY A 45 14.41 -7.95 11.42
N ASN A 46 13.80 -9.13 11.21
CA ASN A 46 13.45 -10.11 12.25
C ASN A 46 12.66 -9.46 13.42
N ALA A 47 11.81 -8.49 13.10
CA ALA A 47 11.02 -7.76 14.07
C ALA A 47 9.83 -8.61 14.55
N LYS A 48 9.65 -8.73 15.86
CA LYS A 48 8.48 -9.37 16.45
C LYS A 48 7.35 -8.35 16.55
N LEU A 49 6.42 -8.42 15.60
CA LEU A 49 5.32 -7.47 15.47
C LEU A 49 3.99 -8.22 15.62
N ASP A 50 3.02 -7.56 16.24
CA ASP A 50 1.65 -8.07 16.30
C ASP A 50 0.91 -7.63 15.03
N LEU A 51 0.71 -8.59 14.12
CA LEU A 51 0.07 -8.32 12.84
C LEU A 51 -1.44 -8.34 13.01
N LYS A 52 -2.04 -7.16 12.90
CA LYS A 52 -3.49 -7.01 12.82
C LYS A 52 -3.91 -6.87 11.38
N THR A 53 -4.61 -7.90 10.89
CA THR A 53 -5.31 -7.77 9.63
C THR A 53 -6.62 -7.05 9.89
N GLU A 54 -6.82 -5.90 9.26
CA GLU A 54 -8.08 -5.19 9.43
C GLU A 54 -9.21 -5.86 8.65
N ASN A 55 -10.26 -6.24 9.39
CA ASN A 55 -11.53 -6.59 8.79
C ASN A 55 -12.23 -5.30 8.38
N PHE A 56 -12.22 -5.01 7.08
CA PHE A 56 -12.95 -3.86 6.57
C PHE A 56 -14.46 -4.10 6.61
N GLY A 57 -15.06 -3.63 7.71
CA GLY A 57 -16.51 -3.53 7.83
C GLY A 57 -17.12 -2.58 6.79
N ARG A 58 -18.46 -2.56 6.73
CA ARG A 58 -19.22 -1.68 5.82
C ARG A 58 -18.76 -0.22 5.98
N PHE A 59 -18.33 0.38 4.87
CA PHE A 59 -17.95 1.80 4.76
C PHE A 59 -16.71 2.25 5.57
N LYS A 60 -15.87 1.34 6.06
CA LYS A 60 -14.65 1.72 6.80
C LYS A 60 -13.67 2.55 5.96
N PHE A 61 -13.68 2.35 4.64
CA PHE A 61 -12.93 3.11 3.64
C PHE A 61 -13.48 4.53 3.35
N LEU A 62 -14.69 4.87 3.81
CA LEU A 62 -15.28 6.22 3.75
C LEU A 62 -15.06 7.02 5.05
N GLY A 63 -14.64 6.36 6.13
CA GLY A 63 -14.52 6.95 7.46
C GLY A 63 -13.08 7.26 7.87
N ASN A 64 -12.94 7.72 9.12
CA ASN A 64 -11.70 8.16 9.81
C ASN A 64 -10.65 7.04 10.06
N THR A 65 -10.67 5.98 9.26
CA THR A 65 -9.64 4.94 9.27
C THR A 65 -8.50 5.48 8.42
N GLY A 66 -7.36 5.77 9.05
CA GLY A 66 -6.19 6.33 8.37
C GLY A 66 -5.74 5.47 7.18
N PRO A 67 -4.85 6.01 6.33
CA PRO A 67 -4.17 5.24 5.29
C PRO A 67 -3.64 3.93 5.85
N ILE A 68 -3.75 2.88 5.04
CA ILE A 68 -3.18 1.57 5.32
C ILE A 68 -2.02 1.41 4.33
N PRO A 69 -0.84 0.96 4.77
CA PRO A 69 -0.51 0.41 6.10
C PRO A 69 -0.42 1.46 7.21
N SER A 70 -0.75 1.07 8.45
CA SER A 70 -0.51 1.93 9.62
C SER A 70 0.21 1.16 10.74
N LEU A 71 1.20 1.82 11.34
CA LEU A 71 1.92 1.35 12.51
C LEU A 71 1.44 2.13 13.73
N VAL A 72 0.94 1.42 14.74
CA VAL A 72 0.59 1.99 16.03
C VAL A 72 1.63 1.55 17.05
N GLU A 73 2.37 2.52 17.56
CA GLU A 73 3.42 2.32 18.56
C GLU A 73 3.19 3.26 19.74
N ALA A 74 2.90 2.72 20.93
CA ALA A 74 2.93 3.45 22.20
C ALA A 74 2.33 4.88 22.18
N SER A 75 1.22 5.09 21.44
CA SER A 75 0.47 6.35 21.17
C SER A 75 0.82 7.18 19.91
N LYS A 76 1.81 6.77 19.11
CA LYS A 76 2.08 7.34 17.77
C LYS A 76 1.48 6.45 16.68
N THR A 77 0.82 7.07 15.70
CA THR A 77 0.31 6.41 14.50
C THR A 77 1.08 6.93 13.30
N SER A 78 1.85 6.05 12.65
CA SER A 78 2.53 6.32 11.38
C SER A 78 1.75 5.66 10.25
N GLU A 79 1.35 6.43 9.24
CA GLU A 79 0.41 6.00 8.19
C GLU A 79 1.08 5.89 6.81
N ASP A 80 2.29 6.44 6.65
CA ASP A 80 3.04 6.38 5.39
C ASP A 80 4.17 5.35 5.48
N VAL A 81 4.51 4.70 4.37
CA VAL A 81 5.52 3.63 4.34
C VAL A 81 6.88 4.13 4.79
N ASP A 82 7.30 5.31 4.32
CA ASP A 82 8.60 5.88 4.69
C ASP A 82 8.61 6.21 6.20
N SER A 83 7.51 6.78 6.72
CA SER A 83 7.34 7.07 8.14
C SER A 83 7.32 5.82 9.04
N ILE A 84 6.77 4.71 8.54
CA ILE A 84 6.75 3.41 9.24
C ILE A 84 8.14 2.78 9.24
N ILE A 85 8.85 2.83 8.11
CA ILE A 85 10.21 2.32 8.01
C ILE A 85 11.14 3.10 8.95
N ASP A 86 11.00 4.42 9.02
CA ASP A 86 11.78 5.27 9.92
C ASP A 86 11.49 4.96 11.40
N ALA A 87 10.22 4.77 11.78
CA ALA A 87 9.88 4.29 13.13
C ALA A 87 10.51 2.92 13.44
N LEU A 88 10.49 1.98 12.49
CA LEU A 88 11.15 0.67 12.64
C LEU A 88 12.69 0.79 12.73
N ARG A 89 13.28 1.78 12.06
CA ARG A 89 14.72 2.10 12.20
C ARG A 89 15.04 2.65 13.58
N GLU A 90 14.22 3.55 14.13
CA GLU A 90 14.37 4.07 15.50
C GLU A 90 14.32 2.93 16.53
N LEU A 91 13.46 1.93 16.29
CA LEU A 91 13.37 0.71 17.09
C LEU A 91 14.53 -0.27 16.90
N LYS A 92 15.52 0.08 16.07
CA LYS A 92 16.70 -0.73 15.72
C LYS A 92 16.38 -2.04 15.00
N PHE A 93 15.25 -2.11 14.30
CA PHE A 93 14.93 -3.20 13.38
C PHE A 93 15.43 -2.95 11.94
N GLY A 94 16.21 -1.89 11.73
CA GLY A 94 16.83 -1.58 10.45
C GLY A 94 17.81 -2.64 9.97
N THR A 95 17.76 -2.92 8.66
CA THR A 95 18.69 -3.83 7.96
C THR A 95 19.89 -3.09 7.35
N ASP A 96 19.86 -1.76 7.38
CA ASP A 96 20.77 -0.83 6.74
C ASP A 96 21.92 -0.34 7.65
N PHE A 97 21.94 -0.71 8.95
CA PHE A 97 22.97 -0.27 9.90
C PHE A 97 24.41 -0.68 9.53
N HIS A 98 24.57 -1.66 8.65
CA HIS A 98 25.88 -2.16 8.21
C HIS A 98 26.32 -1.63 6.84
N LEU A 99 25.54 -0.74 6.21
CA LEU A 99 25.86 -0.21 4.88
C LEU A 99 26.91 0.89 4.94
N SER A 100 27.80 0.90 3.94
CA SER A 100 28.68 2.03 3.65
C SER A 100 27.87 3.23 3.13
N GLN A 101 28.34 4.45 3.37
CA GLN A 101 27.69 5.68 2.89
C GLN A 101 27.44 5.67 1.38
N LYS A 102 28.38 5.12 0.58
CA LYS A 102 28.21 5.00 -0.86
C LYS A 102 27.03 4.08 -1.21
N LEU A 103 26.98 2.91 -0.57
CA LEU A 103 25.92 1.93 -0.82
C LEU A 103 24.57 2.45 -0.34
N CYS A 104 24.53 3.21 0.75
CA CYS A 104 23.32 3.89 1.23
C CYS A 104 22.76 4.86 0.18
N ALA A 105 23.63 5.70 -0.41
CA ALA A 105 23.23 6.61 -1.49
C ALA A 105 22.73 5.85 -2.73
N ASP A 106 23.42 4.78 -3.13
CA ASP A 106 23.00 3.93 -4.25
C ASP A 106 21.62 3.28 -3.97
N THR A 107 21.40 2.75 -2.76
CA THR A 107 20.10 2.16 -2.38
C THR A 107 18.96 3.17 -2.38
N LEU A 108 19.21 4.40 -1.94
CA LEU A 108 18.22 5.47 -1.99
C LEU A 108 17.89 5.83 -3.45
N ALA A 109 18.90 5.95 -4.30
CA ALA A 109 18.69 6.20 -5.74
C ALA A 109 17.85 5.10 -6.41
N PHE A 110 18.10 3.84 -6.07
CA PHE A 110 17.28 2.72 -6.56
C PHE A 110 15.85 2.75 -6.03
N LEU A 111 15.66 3.07 -4.74
CA LEU A 111 14.34 3.21 -4.14
C LEU A 111 13.52 4.29 -4.86
N GLU A 112 14.12 5.46 -5.09
CA GLU A 112 13.48 6.56 -5.82
C GLU A 112 13.16 6.15 -7.26
N MET A 113 14.08 5.47 -7.96
CA MET A 113 13.80 4.96 -9.30
C MET A 113 12.59 4.02 -9.32
N MET A 114 12.47 3.11 -8.34
CA MET A 114 11.30 2.23 -8.23
C MET A 114 10.03 3.02 -7.97
N LYS A 115 10.07 4.02 -7.07
CA LYS A 115 8.92 4.90 -6.79
C LYS A 115 8.47 5.68 -8.02
N TYR A 116 9.38 6.23 -8.82
CA TYR A 116 9.05 7.08 -9.97
C TYR A 116 8.81 6.34 -11.28
N LYS A 117 9.40 5.15 -11.49
CA LYS A 117 9.32 4.41 -12.77
C LYS A 117 8.54 3.11 -12.65
N LEU A 118 8.80 2.33 -11.61
CA LEU A 118 8.18 1.02 -11.48
C LEU A 118 6.74 1.13 -10.94
N ARG A 119 6.51 1.96 -9.93
CA ARG A 119 5.18 2.16 -9.34
C ARG A 119 4.11 2.53 -10.38
N PRO A 120 4.30 3.54 -11.26
CA PRO A 120 3.27 3.86 -12.26
C PRO A 120 3.05 2.72 -13.25
N ALA A 121 4.10 2.03 -13.71
CA ALA A 121 3.96 0.90 -14.62
C ALA A 121 3.17 -0.27 -13.99
N VAL A 122 3.42 -0.54 -12.71
CA VAL A 122 2.68 -1.54 -11.93
C VAL A 122 1.22 -1.12 -11.74
N MET A 123 0.97 0.14 -11.40
CA MET A 123 -0.40 0.66 -11.25
C MET A 123 -1.18 0.62 -12.56
N HIS A 124 -0.54 0.95 -13.68
CA HIS A 124 -1.11 0.81 -15.01
C HIS A 124 -1.54 -0.63 -15.28
N THR A 125 -0.62 -1.58 -15.09
CA THR A 125 -0.85 -3.01 -15.34
C THR A 125 -1.97 -3.58 -14.47
N PHE A 126 -2.09 -3.17 -13.21
CA PHE A 126 -3.11 -3.73 -12.31
C PHE A 126 -4.47 -3.02 -12.40
N TRP A 127 -4.52 -1.72 -12.66
CA TRP A 127 -5.74 -0.92 -12.53
C TRP A 127 -6.28 -0.37 -13.85
N LEU A 128 -5.42 -0.05 -14.82
CA LEU A 128 -5.84 0.55 -16.08
C LEU A 128 -6.18 -0.53 -17.10
N GLU A 129 -5.31 -1.54 -17.22
CA GLU A 129 -5.53 -2.73 -18.05
C GLU A 129 -6.85 -3.43 -17.70
N GLU A 130 -7.77 -3.50 -18.67
CA GLU A 130 -9.13 -3.99 -18.42
C GLU A 130 -9.15 -5.46 -18.03
N VAL A 131 -8.39 -6.29 -18.75
CA VAL A 131 -8.32 -7.75 -18.52
C VAL A 131 -7.82 -8.04 -17.10
N ASN A 132 -6.70 -7.43 -16.71
CA ASN A 132 -6.14 -7.60 -15.38
C ASN A 132 -7.07 -7.06 -14.28
N TYR A 133 -7.73 -5.93 -14.55
CA TYR A 133 -8.67 -5.36 -13.59
C TYR A 133 -9.89 -6.26 -13.38
N SER A 134 -10.52 -6.75 -14.45
CA SER A 134 -11.77 -7.51 -14.36
C SER A 134 -11.58 -8.90 -13.75
N GLU A 135 -10.49 -9.57 -14.08
CA GLU A 135 -10.22 -10.98 -13.72
C GLU A 135 -9.43 -11.16 -12.41
N LEU A 136 -8.57 -10.19 -12.08
CA LEU A 136 -7.68 -10.29 -10.93
C LEU A 136 -7.92 -9.17 -9.93
N THR A 137 -7.52 -7.94 -10.24
CA THR A 137 -7.40 -6.85 -9.27
C THR A 137 -8.73 -6.57 -8.56
N ARG A 138 -9.83 -6.46 -9.31
CA ARG A 138 -11.15 -6.20 -8.73
C ARG A 138 -11.59 -7.30 -7.77
N GLU A 139 -11.42 -8.57 -8.16
CA GLU A 139 -11.81 -9.71 -7.31
C GLU A 139 -10.95 -9.80 -6.06
N MET A 140 -9.64 -9.64 -6.21
CA MET A 140 -8.66 -9.65 -5.13
C MET A 140 -9.03 -8.62 -4.07
N TYR A 141 -9.30 -7.38 -4.47
CA TYR A 141 -9.75 -6.36 -3.54
C TYR A 141 -11.16 -6.65 -3.02
N ALA A 142 -12.12 -7.00 -3.87
CA ALA A 142 -13.52 -7.21 -3.49
C ALA A 142 -13.71 -8.28 -2.40
N THR A 143 -12.94 -9.37 -2.45
CA THR A 143 -13.02 -10.47 -1.47
C THR A 143 -12.61 -10.08 -0.06
N CYS A 144 -11.82 -9.02 0.09
CA CYS A 144 -11.35 -8.51 1.38
C CYS A 144 -12.42 -7.68 2.13
N PHE A 145 -13.53 -7.34 1.48
CA PHE A 145 -14.55 -6.46 2.04
C PHE A 145 -15.92 -7.15 2.05
N SER A 146 -16.75 -6.78 3.02
CA SER A 146 -18.17 -7.15 3.02
C SER A 146 -18.97 -6.34 1.99
N LEU A 147 -20.13 -6.84 1.55
CA LEU A 147 -21.06 -6.00 0.78
C LEU A 147 -21.61 -4.88 1.69
N PRO A 148 -21.70 -3.62 1.20
CA PRO A 148 -21.50 -3.18 -0.18
C PRO A 148 -20.09 -2.62 -0.49
N SER A 149 -19.19 -2.51 0.49
CA SER A 149 -17.86 -1.91 0.32
C SER A 149 -17.00 -2.64 -0.71
N SER A 150 -17.19 -3.95 -0.84
CA SER A 150 -16.63 -4.81 -1.88
C SER A 150 -16.80 -4.30 -3.32
N ILE A 151 -17.90 -3.58 -3.61
CA ILE A 151 -18.18 -3.04 -4.95
C ILE A 151 -17.54 -1.65 -5.12
N PHE A 152 -17.67 -0.80 -4.10
CA PHE A 152 -17.25 0.60 -4.18
C PHE A 152 -15.74 0.79 -4.06
N TYR A 153 -15.09 0.02 -3.18
CA TYR A 153 -13.67 0.20 -2.88
C TYR A 153 -12.75 -0.04 -4.09
N PRO A 154 -12.85 -1.15 -4.84
CA PRO A 154 -12.01 -1.37 -6.02
C PRO A 154 -12.25 -0.32 -7.11
N ARG A 155 -13.47 0.22 -7.19
CA ARG A 155 -13.78 1.30 -8.14
C ARG A 155 -13.11 2.60 -7.75
N TRP A 156 -13.17 2.98 -6.47
CA TRP A 156 -12.51 4.17 -5.95
C TRP A 156 -10.99 4.09 -6.11
N ARG A 157 -10.37 2.94 -5.76
CA ARG A 157 -8.93 2.70 -5.96
C ARG A 157 -8.54 2.78 -7.44
N ARG A 158 -9.36 2.27 -8.35
CA ARG A 158 -9.12 2.38 -9.80
C ARG A 158 -9.06 3.83 -10.25
N LEU A 159 -10.00 4.67 -9.80
CA LEU A 159 -10.02 6.10 -10.13
C LEU A 159 -8.78 6.84 -9.58
N ALA A 160 -8.35 6.53 -8.37
CA ALA A 160 -7.13 7.09 -7.79
C ALA A 160 -5.86 6.64 -8.56
N ALA A 161 -5.80 5.37 -8.98
CA ALA A 161 -4.68 4.85 -9.77
C ALA A 161 -4.61 5.48 -11.16
N ILE A 162 -5.76 5.67 -11.80
CA ILE A 162 -5.94 6.44 -13.05
C ILE A 162 -5.31 7.82 -12.86
N ASP A 163 -5.80 8.63 -11.92
CA ASP A 163 -5.31 9.99 -11.64
C ASP A 163 -3.80 10.05 -11.36
N TYR A 164 -3.29 9.11 -10.57
CA TYR A 164 -1.87 9.00 -10.25
C TYR A 164 -1.01 8.72 -11.49
N VAL A 165 -1.41 7.76 -12.33
CA VAL A 165 -0.66 7.40 -13.55
C VAL A 165 -0.61 8.60 -14.50
N TYR A 166 -1.74 9.28 -14.76
CA TYR A 166 -1.77 10.48 -15.62
C TYR A 166 -0.82 11.57 -15.13
N THR A 167 -0.81 11.83 -13.82
CA THR A 167 0.06 12.84 -13.22
C THR A 167 1.54 12.44 -13.34
N SER A 168 1.86 11.15 -13.18
CA SER A 168 3.23 10.65 -13.21
C SER A 168 3.86 10.61 -14.60
N GLU A 169 3.06 10.44 -15.66
CA GLU A 169 3.52 10.40 -17.05
C GLU A 169 3.62 11.80 -17.69
N GLY A 170 3.38 12.87 -16.92
CA GLY A 170 3.48 14.24 -17.42
C GLY A 170 2.38 14.62 -18.42
N GLY A 171 1.24 13.92 -18.39
CA GLY A 171 0.10 14.19 -19.27
C GLY A 171 0.27 13.75 -20.72
N ASN A 172 1.21 12.85 -21.04
CA ASN A 172 1.37 12.37 -22.42
C ASN A 172 0.26 11.36 -22.80
N MET A 173 -0.72 11.81 -23.58
CA MET A 173 -1.98 11.14 -23.96
C MET A 173 -1.85 10.02 -25.01
N ASP A 174 -0.66 9.50 -25.30
CA ASP A 174 -0.48 8.71 -26.54
C ASP A 174 -0.93 7.24 -26.42
N CYS A 175 -1.13 6.71 -25.20
CA CYS A 175 -1.43 5.28 -24.98
C CYS A 175 -2.81 4.97 -24.37
N ILE A 176 -3.62 5.97 -24.02
CA ILE A 176 -4.94 5.74 -23.41
C ILE A 176 -5.99 6.56 -24.17
N ASP A 177 -7.01 5.89 -24.73
CA ASP A 177 -8.12 6.55 -25.41
C ASP A 177 -8.79 7.57 -24.48
N GLN A 178 -8.54 8.85 -24.77
CA GLN A 178 -9.02 10.02 -24.03
C GLN A 178 -10.53 10.00 -23.81
N ASN A 179 -11.28 9.39 -24.75
CA ASN A 179 -12.74 9.29 -24.68
C ASN A 179 -13.23 8.38 -23.54
N ASP A 180 -12.46 7.36 -23.18
CA ASP A 180 -12.87 6.39 -22.17
C ASP A 180 -12.60 6.92 -20.74
N VAL A 181 -11.59 7.77 -20.59
CA VAL A 181 -11.23 8.43 -19.34
C VAL A 181 -12.18 9.57 -19.02
N GLU A 182 -12.48 10.44 -20.00
CA GLU A 182 -13.43 11.53 -19.84
C GLU A 182 -14.85 11.02 -19.54
N HIS A 183 -15.26 9.91 -20.17
CA HIS A 183 -16.53 9.26 -19.86
C HIS A 183 -16.54 8.68 -18.42
N LYS A 184 -15.45 8.02 -17.98
CA LYS A 184 -15.36 7.42 -16.63
C LYS A 184 -15.21 8.45 -15.50
N VAL A 185 -14.47 9.53 -15.72
CA VAL A 185 -14.31 10.66 -14.77
C VAL A 185 -15.57 11.53 -14.73
N GLY A 186 -16.23 11.77 -15.87
CA GLY A 186 -17.53 12.44 -15.94
C GLY A 186 -18.61 11.71 -15.14
N ILE A 187 -18.66 10.37 -15.22
CA ILE A 187 -19.58 9.54 -14.42
C ILE A 187 -19.23 9.61 -12.92
N ALA A 188 -17.96 9.63 -12.54
CA ALA A 188 -17.54 9.73 -11.14
C ALA A 188 -17.96 11.08 -10.51
N ASN A 189 -17.81 12.18 -11.25
CA ASN A 189 -18.21 13.51 -10.81
C ASN A 189 -19.74 13.67 -10.71
N LEU A 190 -20.49 13.07 -11.64
CA LEU A 190 -21.95 13.02 -11.56
C LEU A 190 -22.44 12.20 -10.35
N GLN A 191 -21.81 11.06 -10.06
CA GLN A 191 -22.18 10.25 -8.91
C GLN A 191 -21.81 10.89 -7.56
N ALA A 192 -20.70 11.62 -7.49
CA ALA A 192 -20.34 12.42 -6.32
C ALA A 192 -21.26 13.64 -6.11
N SER A 193 -21.90 14.14 -7.18
CA SER A 193 -22.93 15.18 -7.10
C SER A 193 -24.31 14.65 -6.72
N VAL A 194 -24.62 13.38 -7.03
CA VAL A 194 -25.91 12.72 -6.69
C VAL A 194 -25.93 12.18 -5.26
N MET A 195 -24.75 12.00 -4.63
CA MET A 195 -24.62 11.59 -3.22
C MET A 195 -24.44 12.75 -2.23
N ARG A 196 -24.52 14.00 -2.67
CA ARG A 196 -24.66 15.19 -1.80
C ARG A 196 -26.12 15.56 -1.66
#